data_AF-A0A2N0P065-F1
#
_entry.id   AF-A0A2N0P065-F1
#
_cell.length_a   1.000
_cell.length_b   1.000
_cell.length_c   1.000
_cell.angle_alpha   90.00
_cell.angle_beta   90.00
_cell.angle_gamma   90.00
#
_symmetry.space_group_name_H-M   'P 1'
#
loop_
_entity.id
_entity.type
_entity.pdbx_description
1 polymer ?
#
loop_
_entity_poly.entity_id
_entity_poly.type
_entity_poly.pdbx_seq_one_letter_code
_entity_poly.pdbx_strand_id
1 'polypeptide(L)'
;MAQLNAGGGIGVVNYYVTWPNDGILSLIQYRRFFQQEFCRTPIYEQKQIWNQVAQNINLDHPNFAPTKKQCRTKWNSLKSGYENLKRLLNGNPEGFPTHTPTLHDEHFHEELSDEFWLAERNYLLFN
;
A
#
# COMPACT_ATOMS: atom_id res chain seq x y z
N MET A 1 0.37 26.51 -38.15
CA MET A 1 1.29 27.25 -37.29
C MET A 1 0.48 27.99 -36.23
N ALA A 2 0.57 27.56 -34.96
CA ALA A 2 0.17 28.30 -33.75
C ALA A 2 0.77 27.52 -32.57
N GLN A 3 2.00 27.85 -32.19
CA GLN A 3 2.38 28.65 -31.02
C GLN A 3 2.33 27.87 -29.69
N LEU A 4 3.54 27.66 -29.16
CA LEU A 4 3.89 27.14 -27.86
C LEU A 4 3.44 28.11 -26.76
N ASN A 5 2.83 27.59 -25.70
CA ASN A 5 2.78 28.25 -24.40
C ASN A 5 3.52 27.40 -23.38
N ALA A 6 4.71 27.87 -22.99
CA ALA A 6 5.42 27.42 -21.81
C ALA A 6 4.96 28.27 -20.61
N GLY A 7 4.36 27.59 -19.64
CA GLY A 7 4.12 28.07 -18.28
C GLY A 7 3.78 26.82 -17.46
N GLY A 8 4.53 26.40 -16.46
CA GLY A 8 5.08 27.19 -15.37
C GLY A 8 4.40 26.68 -14.10
N GLY A 9 5.04 25.71 -13.42
CA GLY A 9 4.66 25.23 -12.09
C GLY A 9 3.49 24.24 -12.06
N ILE A 10 3.76 22.94 -12.20
CA ILE A 10 2.77 21.90 -11.92
C ILE A 10 2.58 21.84 -10.40
N GLY A 11 1.59 22.60 -9.90
CA GLY A 11 1.01 22.41 -8.59
C GLY A 11 0.53 20.96 -8.50
N VAL A 12 1.08 20.23 -7.53
CA VAL A 12 0.83 18.80 -7.33
C VAL A 12 -0.58 18.61 -6.80
N VAL A 13 -1.57 18.63 -7.70
CA VAL A 13 -2.94 18.29 -7.34
C VAL A 13 -2.96 16.79 -7.05
N ASN A 14 -3.10 16.45 -5.77
CA ASN A 14 -3.17 15.07 -5.29
C ASN A 14 -4.54 14.49 -5.66
N TYR A 15 -4.73 14.14 -6.92
CA TYR A 15 -5.93 13.43 -7.37
C TYR A 15 -6.00 12.08 -6.65
N TYR A 16 -7.11 11.83 -5.96
CA TYR A 16 -7.46 10.50 -5.49
C TYR A 16 -7.52 9.60 -6.72
N VAL A 17 -6.49 8.78 -6.91
CA VAL A 17 -6.46 7.82 -8.01
C VAL A 17 -7.40 6.67 -7.67
N THR A 18 -8.30 6.33 -8.57
CA THR A 18 -9.11 5.12 -8.44
C THR A 18 -8.19 3.92 -8.68
N TRP A 19 -8.04 3.09 -7.66
CA TRP A 19 -7.19 1.90 -7.73
C TRP A 19 -7.98 0.75 -8.38
N PRO A 20 -7.59 0.26 -9.56
CA PRO A 20 -8.20 -0.93 -10.14
C PRO A 20 -7.76 -2.17 -9.35
N ASN A 21 -8.55 -3.26 -9.41
CA ASN A 21 -8.29 -4.44 -8.57
C ASN A 21 -6.95 -5.09 -8.88
N ASP A 22 -6.59 -5.20 -10.15
CA ASP A 22 -5.29 -5.69 -10.62
C ASP A 22 -4.12 -4.81 -10.15
N GLY A 23 -4.28 -3.49 -10.16
CA GLY A 23 -3.31 -2.55 -9.59
C GLY A 23 -3.14 -2.71 -8.07
N ILE A 24 -4.21 -3.06 -7.34
CA ILE A 24 -4.15 -3.39 -5.91
C ILE A 24 -3.40 -4.71 -5.68
N LEU A 25 -3.68 -5.74 -6.49
CA LEU A 25 -2.97 -7.02 -6.42
C LEU A 25 -1.47 -6.83 -6.68
N SER A 26 -1.08 -6.12 -7.73
CA SER A 26 0.33 -5.80 -7.99
C SER A 26 0.97 -5.02 -6.83
N LEU A 27 0.24 -4.09 -6.19
CA LEU A 27 0.77 -3.40 -5.01
C LEU A 27 1.04 -4.36 -3.85
N ILE A 28 0.13 -5.29 -3.56
CA ILE A 28 0.31 -6.30 -2.51
C ILE A 28 1.54 -7.17 -2.83
N GLN A 29 1.59 -7.72 -4.05
CA GLN A 29 2.68 -8.59 -4.51
C GLN A 29 4.05 -7.90 -4.44
N TYR A 30 4.18 -6.68 -4.97
CA TYR A 30 5.46 -5.96 -4.90
C TYR A 30 5.80 -5.54 -3.48
N ARG A 31 4.81 -5.23 -2.64
CA ARG A 31 5.08 -4.91 -1.25
C ARG A 31 5.64 -6.11 -0.49
N ARG A 32 5.19 -7.34 -0.80
CA ARG A 32 5.79 -8.59 -0.31
C ARG A 32 7.16 -8.83 -0.91
N PHE A 33 7.33 -8.62 -2.21
CA PHE A 33 8.61 -8.81 -2.88
C PHE A 33 9.73 -8.01 -2.20
N PHE A 34 9.46 -6.74 -1.85
CA PHE A 34 10.41 -5.86 -1.16
C PHE A 34 10.38 -5.97 0.38
N GLN A 35 9.76 -7.01 0.94
CA GLN A 35 9.49 -7.06 2.39
C GLN A 35 10.77 -6.97 3.23
N GLN A 36 11.82 -7.68 2.81
CA GLN A 36 13.08 -7.71 3.53
C GLN A 36 13.75 -6.32 3.57
N GLU A 37 13.69 -5.58 2.46
CA GLU A 37 14.18 -4.21 2.36
C GLU A 37 13.38 -3.30 3.28
N PHE A 38 12.04 -3.41 3.27
CA PHE A 38 11.20 -2.62 4.16
C PHE A 38 11.49 -2.86 5.64
N CYS A 39 11.77 -4.10 6.05
CA CYS A 39 12.14 -4.43 7.43
C CYS A 39 13.50 -3.86 7.84
N ARG A 40 14.47 -3.84 6.92
CA ARG A 40 15.85 -3.38 7.19
C ARG A 40 16.00 -1.86 7.07
N THR A 41 15.13 -1.20 6.32
CA THR A 41 15.23 0.23 6.03
C THR A 41 14.37 1.05 6.99
N PRO A 42 14.95 2.05 7.69
CA PRO A 42 14.19 2.97 8.53
C PRO A 42 13.08 3.69 7.76
N ILE A 43 11.94 3.95 8.42
CA ILE A 43 10.73 4.53 7.80
C ILE A 43 11.00 5.78 6.96
N TYR A 44 11.90 6.66 7.41
CA TYR A 44 12.21 7.91 6.71
C TYR A 44 12.99 7.71 5.39
N GLU A 45 13.65 6.56 5.22
CA GLU A 45 14.45 6.18 4.04
C GLU A 45 13.69 5.27 3.07
N GLN A 46 12.58 4.66 3.49
CA GLN A 46 11.75 3.77 2.66
C GLN A 46 11.16 4.44 1.40
N LYS A 47 11.35 5.77 1.23
CA LYS A 47 10.94 6.51 0.04
C LYS A 47 11.50 5.93 -1.25
N GLN A 48 12.70 5.35 -1.23
CA GLN A 48 13.31 4.71 -2.39
C GLN A 48 12.64 3.37 -2.73
N ILE A 49 12.32 2.58 -1.72
CA ILE A 49 11.63 1.29 -1.91
C ILE A 49 10.21 1.53 -2.47
N TRP A 50 9.47 2.51 -1.91
CA TRP A 50 8.17 2.92 -2.47
C TRP A 50 8.27 3.44 -3.90
N ASN A 51 9.41 4.02 -4.29
CA ASN A 51 9.64 4.44 -5.67
C ASN A 51 9.80 3.25 -6.61
N GLN A 52 10.53 2.22 -6.19
CA GLN A 52 10.71 0.97 -6.95
C GLN A 52 9.38 0.21 -7.09
N VAL A 53 8.59 0.11 -6.01
CA VAL A 53 7.23 -0.47 -6.05
C VAL A 53 6.38 0.24 -7.11
N ALA A 54 6.33 1.58 -7.06
CA ALA A 54 5.58 2.36 -8.04
C ALA A 54 6.08 2.14 -9.48
N GLN A 55 7.39 2.12 -9.70
CA GLN A 55 7.98 1.86 -11.01
C GLN A 55 7.56 0.49 -11.56
N ASN A 56 7.59 -0.55 -10.74
CA ASN A 56 7.18 -1.88 -11.17
C ASN A 56 5.68 -1.96 -11.49
N ILE A 57 4.82 -1.34 -10.68
CA ILE A 57 3.38 -1.24 -10.99
C ILE A 57 3.16 -0.47 -12.30
N ASN A 58 3.93 0.57 -12.57
CA ASN A 58 3.82 1.34 -13.81
C ASN A 58 4.26 0.53 -15.04
N LEU A 59 5.19 -0.42 -14.88
CA LEU A 59 5.59 -1.34 -15.95
C LEU A 59 4.50 -2.36 -16.24
N ASP A 60 3.87 -2.92 -15.21
CA ASP A 60 2.77 -3.88 -15.36
C ASP A 60 1.48 -3.21 -15.85
N HIS A 61 1.23 -1.96 -15.42
CA HIS A 61 0.00 -1.21 -15.66
C HIS A 61 0.28 0.19 -16.25
N PRO A 62 0.67 0.29 -17.54
CA PRO A 62 1.10 1.56 -18.15
C PRO A 62 0.08 2.70 -18.10
N ASN A 63 -1.22 2.37 -18.01
CA ASN A 63 -2.32 3.36 -17.97
C ASN A 63 -2.72 3.80 -16.55
N PHE A 64 -2.21 3.17 -15.49
CA PHE A 64 -2.55 3.50 -14.10
C PHE A 64 -1.51 4.42 -13.45
N ALA A 65 -0.22 4.15 -13.71
CA ALA A 65 0.93 4.98 -13.37
C ALA A 65 0.94 5.64 -11.96
N PRO A 66 0.71 4.90 -10.84
CA PRO A 66 0.70 5.47 -9.51
C PRO A 66 2.06 6.04 -9.07
N THR A 67 2.02 7.08 -8.25
CA THR A 67 3.21 7.61 -7.58
C THR A 67 3.57 6.79 -6.34
N LYS A 68 4.83 6.90 -5.89
CA LYS A 68 5.28 6.32 -4.61
C LYS A 68 4.43 6.76 -3.40
N LYS A 69 3.92 7.99 -3.41
CA LYS A 69 3.06 8.53 -2.35
C LYS A 69 1.70 7.83 -2.37
N GLN A 70 1.11 7.66 -3.55
CA GLN A 70 -0.16 6.95 -3.72
C GLN A 70 -0.04 5.48 -3.32
N CYS A 71 1.05 4.79 -3.71
CA CYS A 71 1.31 3.41 -3.31
C CYS A 71 1.36 3.28 -1.78
N ARG A 72 2.15 4.14 -1.11
CA ARG A 72 2.24 4.15 0.36
C ARG A 72 0.89 4.41 1.03
N THR A 73 0.15 5.42 0.57
CA THR A 73 -1.17 5.75 1.12
C THR A 73 -2.14 4.59 0.96
N LYS A 74 -2.20 3.98 -0.23
CA LYS A 74 -3.08 2.85 -0.48
C LYS A 74 -2.69 1.63 0.36
N TRP A 75 -1.40 1.33 0.48
CA TRP A 75 -0.92 0.25 1.35
C TRP A 75 -1.35 0.44 2.81
N ASN A 76 -1.19 1.66 3.35
CA ASN A 76 -1.63 1.94 4.72
C ASN A 76 -3.15 1.76 4.90
N SER A 77 -3.94 2.12 3.89
CA SER A 77 -5.39 1.88 3.88
C SER A 77 -5.71 0.39 3.88
N LEU A 78 -5.05 -0.41 3.03
CA LEU A 78 -5.23 -1.86 2.95
C LEU A 78 -4.86 -2.53 4.29
N LYS A 79 -3.73 -2.17 4.87
CA LYS A 79 -3.29 -2.67 6.17
C LYS A 79 -4.29 -2.34 7.28
N SER A 80 -4.80 -1.11 7.29
CA SER A 80 -5.82 -0.68 8.26
C SER A 80 -7.11 -1.49 8.13
N GLY A 81 -7.60 -1.71 6.90
CA GLY A 81 -8.79 -2.52 6.63
C GLY A 81 -8.64 -3.96 7.08
N TYR A 82 -7.49 -4.57 6.77
CA TYR A 82 -7.14 -5.92 7.22
C TYR A 82 -7.10 -6.04 8.75
N GLU A 83 -6.41 -5.11 9.44
CA GLU A 83 -6.35 -5.13 10.90
C GLU A 83 -7.73 -4.95 11.53
N ASN A 84 -8.57 -4.09 10.96
CA ASN A 84 -9.95 -3.88 11.39
C ASN A 84 -10.78 -5.18 11.27
N LEU A 85 -10.72 -5.86 10.12
CA LEU A 85 -11.37 -7.16 9.92
C LEU A 85 -10.87 -8.20 10.92
N LYS A 86 -9.56 -8.30 11.12
CA LYS A 86 -8.95 -9.21 12.10
C LYS A 86 -9.43 -8.94 13.53
N ARG A 87 -9.60 -7.67 13.91
CA ARG A 87 -10.16 -7.30 15.23
C ARG A 87 -11.62 -7.73 15.35
N LEU A 88 -12.44 -7.46 14.34
CA LEU A 88 -13.86 -7.84 14.32
C LEU A 88 -14.04 -9.36 14.41
N LEU A 89 -13.25 -10.12 13.66
CA LEU A 89 -13.28 -11.59 13.66
C LEU A 89 -12.84 -12.19 15.01
N ASN A 90 -11.89 -11.55 15.70
CA ASN A 90 -11.40 -12.02 17.01
C ASN A 90 -12.19 -11.47 18.20
N GLY A 91 -13.30 -10.76 17.97
CA GLY A 91 -14.11 -10.14 19.03
C GLY A 91 -13.46 -8.94 19.72
N ASN A 92 -12.37 -8.41 19.17
CA ASN A 92 -11.68 -7.20 19.60
C ASN A 92 -11.42 -7.10 21.14
N PRO A 93 -10.72 -8.07 21.74
CA PRO A 93 -10.54 -8.13 23.20
C PRO A 93 -9.79 -6.92 23.78
N GLU A 94 -8.94 -6.27 22.97
CA GLU A 94 -8.16 -5.09 23.36
C GLU A 94 -8.97 -3.78 23.26
N GLY A 95 -10.20 -3.82 22.72
CA GLY A 95 -11.10 -2.68 22.68
C GLY A 95 -10.65 -1.55 21.75
N PHE A 96 -9.82 -1.84 20.74
CA PHE A 96 -9.40 -0.82 19.78
C PHE A 96 -10.58 -0.28 18.96
N PRO A 97 -10.50 0.96 18.46
CA PRO A 97 -11.48 1.48 17.52
C PRO A 97 -11.61 0.55 16.30
N THR A 98 -12.85 0.27 15.92
CA THR A 98 -13.20 -0.48 14.71
C THR A 98 -14.17 0.33 13.86
N HIS A 99 -14.27 -0.02 12.59
CA HIS A 99 -15.23 0.57 11.66
C HIS A 99 -15.88 -0.53 10.83
N THR A 100 -16.98 -0.21 10.15
CA THR A 100 -17.59 -1.12 9.17
C THR A 100 -16.58 -1.38 8.05
N PRO A 101 -16.27 -2.66 7.73
CA PRO A 101 -15.42 -3.00 6.60
C PRO A 101 -16.04 -2.52 5.28
N THR A 102 -15.18 -2.17 4.32
CA THR A 102 -15.60 -1.92 2.94
C THR A 102 -15.53 -3.21 2.12
N LEU A 103 -16.23 -3.26 0.98
CA LEU A 103 -16.10 -4.37 0.02
C LEU A 103 -14.65 -4.60 -0.42
N HIS A 104 -13.84 -3.54 -0.49
CA HIS A 104 -12.41 -3.66 -0.80
C HIS A 104 -11.63 -4.35 0.31
N ASP A 105 -11.94 -4.05 1.58
CA ASP A 105 -11.25 -4.67 2.72
C ASP A 105 -11.52 -6.17 2.75
N GLU A 106 -12.77 -6.56 2.50
CA GLU A 106 -13.17 -7.97 2.42
C GLU A 106 -12.54 -8.68 1.22
N HIS A 107 -12.58 -8.05 0.04
CA HIS A 107 -12.07 -8.64 -1.20
C HIS A 107 -10.57 -8.94 -1.18
N PHE A 108 -9.76 -8.08 -0.55
CA PHE A 108 -8.31 -8.25 -0.46
C PHE A 108 -7.85 -8.85 0.87
N HIS A 109 -8.77 -9.27 1.74
CA HIS A 109 -8.42 -9.78 3.07
C HIS A 109 -7.54 -11.03 2.99
N GLU A 110 -7.87 -11.99 2.11
CA GLU A 110 -7.12 -13.24 1.92
C GLU A 110 -5.74 -12.97 1.29
N GLU A 111 -5.68 -12.08 0.30
CA GLU A 111 -4.39 -11.67 -0.31
C GLU A 111 -3.45 -11.01 0.72
N LEU A 112 -4.01 -10.38 1.76
CA LEU A 112 -3.27 -9.81 2.88
C LEU A 112 -3.03 -10.79 4.04
N SER A 113 -3.72 -11.94 4.08
CA SER A 113 -3.68 -12.86 5.23
C SER A 113 -2.37 -13.63 5.32
N ASP A 114 -1.77 -13.94 4.18
CA ASP A 114 -0.68 -14.92 4.12
C ASP A 114 0.72 -14.28 4.16
N GLU A 115 0.86 -12.97 3.97
CA GLU A 115 2.13 -12.40 3.53
C GLU A 115 2.98 -11.67 4.59
N PHE A 116 2.42 -11.20 5.72
CA PHE A 116 3.14 -10.19 6.56
C PHE A 116 3.26 -10.50 8.06
N TRP A 117 2.30 -11.21 8.66
CA TRP A 117 2.11 -11.16 10.11
C TRP A 117 2.85 -12.24 10.91
N LEU A 118 3.23 -13.35 10.28
CA LEU A 118 3.88 -14.47 10.96
C LEU A 118 5.39 -14.24 11.17
N ALA A 119 6.04 -13.46 10.31
CA ALA A 119 7.48 -13.21 10.41
C ALA A 119 7.85 -12.26 11.56
N GLU A 120 7.02 -11.26 11.89
CA GLU A 120 7.35 -10.27 12.92
C GLU A 120 7.26 -10.80 14.37
N ARG A 121 6.50 -11.88 14.64
CA ARG A 121 6.49 -12.49 15.99
C ARG A 121 7.78 -13.22 16.33
N ASN A 122 8.56 -13.67 15.34
CA ASN A 122 9.80 -14.40 15.58
C ASN A 122 11.03 -13.48 15.74
N TYR A 123 10.96 -12.19 15.39
CA TYR A 123 12.09 -11.26 15.59
C TYR A 123 12.01 -10.42 16.86
N LEU A 124 10.86 -10.41 17.56
CA LEU A 124 10.68 -9.71 18.84
C LEU A 124 10.79 -10.63 20.07
N LEU A 125 10.99 -11.93 19.88
CA LEU A 125 11.16 -12.91 20.96
C LEU A 125 12.61 -13.39 21.15
N PHE A 126 13.57 -12.84 20.39
CA PHE A 126 15.00 -13.19 20.49
C PHE A 126 15.94 -11.99 20.72
N ASN A 127 15.43 -10.87 21.26
CA ASN A 127 16.27 -9.80 21.80
C ASN A 127 15.93 -9.53 23.27
#